data_AF-M5UAT0-F1
#
_entry.id   AF-M5UAT0-F1
#
_cell.length_a   1.000
_cell.length_b   1.000
_cell.length_c   1.000
_cell.angle_alpha   90.00
_cell.angle_beta   90.00
_cell.angle_gamma   90.00
#
_symmetry.space_group_name_H-M   'P 1'
#
loop_
_entity.id
_entity.type
_entity.pdbx_description
1 polymer ?
#
loop_
_entity_poly.entity_id
_entity_poly.type
_entity_poly.pdbx_seq_one_letter_code
_entity_poly.pdbx_strand_id
1 'polypeptide(L)'
;MKRKLQITPKFNLLLVLFSAAYGIFRFALSDAAADVPLQGIILTSLLDFVRFVIVMFVTSWFAREIWNRLIADIFDVRMVAYQEAITFVVALSLFTS
;
A
#
# COMPACT_ATOMS: atom_id res chain seq x y z
N MET A 1 -13.99 22.71 17.68
CA MET A 1 -12.92 21.71 17.85
C MET A 1 -12.53 21.18 16.45
N LYS A 2 -11.45 21.67 15.83
CA LYS A 2 -11.00 21.14 14.53
C LYS A 2 -10.44 19.73 14.76
N ARG A 3 -11.14 18.67 14.33
CA ARG A 3 -10.55 17.33 14.29
C ARG A 3 -9.34 17.40 13.36
N LYS A 4 -8.13 17.23 13.90
CA LYS A 4 -6.96 16.95 13.06
C LYS A 4 -7.27 15.65 12.33
N LEU A 5 -7.53 15.73 11.03
CA LEU A 5 -7.64 14.57 10.15
C LEU A 5 -6.25 13.93 10.06
N GLN A 6 -5.92 13.09 11.03
CA GLN A 6 -4.71 12.28 11.02
C GLN A 6 -5.05 10.91 10.46
N ILE A 7 -4.18 10.42 9.58
CA ILE A 7 -4.31 9.07 9.04
C ILE A 7 -4.12 8.07 10.17
N THR A 8 -5.15 7.27 10.42
CA THR A 8 -5.15 6.29 11.51
C THR A 8 -4.63 4.94 11.02
N PRO A 9 -4.09 4.09 11.92
CA PRO A 9 -3.74 2.71 11.58
C PRO A 9 -4.92 1.93 10.99
N LYS A 10 -6.15 2.20 11.47
CA LYS A 10 -7.38 1.60 10.94
C LYS A 10 -7.63 1.97 9.48
N PHE A 11 -7.36 3.23 9.11
CA PHE A 11 -7.46 3.67 7.72
C PHE A 11 -6.45 2.94 6.82
N ASN A 12 -5.19 2.84 7.25
CA ASN A 12 -4.17 2.09 6.50
C ASN A 12 -4.54 0.63 6.32
N LEU A 13 -5.07 -0.01 7.37
CA LEU A 13 -5.54 -1.39 7.29
C LEU A 13 -6.65 -1.53 6.25
N LEU A 14 -7.66 -0.65 6.28
CA LEU A 14 -8.74 -0.63 5.30
C LEU A 14 -8.22 -0.40 3.87
N LEU A 15 -7.24 0.48 3.71
CA LEU A 15 -6.63 0.78 2.41
C LEU A 15 -5.86 -0.43 1.85
N VAL A 16 -5.14 -1.16 2.70
CA VAL A 16 -4.46 -2.41 2.32
C VAL A 16 -5.46 -3.49 1.96
N LEU A 17 -6.53 -3.66 2.75
CA LEU A 17 -7.61 -4.61 2.46
C LEU A 17 -8.32 -4.27 1.14
N PHE A 18 -8.58 -2.99 0.91
CA PHE A 18 -9.14 -2.52 -0.36
C PHE A 18 -8.21 -2.85 -1.54
N SER A 19 -6.90 -2.59 -1.40
CA SER A 19 -5.91 -2.93 -2.44
C SER A 19 -5.85 -4.43 -2.73
N ALA A 20 -5.87 -5.26 -1.69
CA ALA A 20 -5.91 -6.71 -1.85
C ALA A 20 -7.19 -7.17 -2.58
N ALA A 21 -8.35 -6.65 -2.17
CA ALA A 21 -9.62 -6.96 -2.83
C ALA A 21 -9.61 -6.50 -4.29
N TYR A 22 -9.10 -5.30 -4.58
CA TYR A 22 -8.97 -4.76 -5.92
C TYR A 22 -8.09 -5.65 -6.82
N GLY A 23 -6.95 -6.14 -6.29
CA GLY A 23 -6.08 -7.08 -6.98
C GLY A 23 -6.77 -8.41 -7.30
N ILE A 24 -7.54 -8.96 -6.34
CA ILE A 24 -8.33 -10.18 -6.55
C ILE A 24 -9.39 -9.96 -7.64
N PHE A 25 -10.11 -8.83 -7.60
CA PHE A 25 -11.10 -8.50 -8.63
C PHE A 25 -10.46 -8.38 -10.03
N ARG A 26 -9.30 -7.72 -10.15
CA ARG A 26 -8.59 -7.64 -11.44
C ARG A 26 -8.08 -8.98 -11.93
N PHE A 27 -7.56 -9.82 -11.03
CA PHE A 27 -7.12 -11.17 -11.37
C PHE A 27 -8.30 -12.02 -11.86
N ALA A 28 -9.45 -11.96 -11.18
CA ALA A 28 -10.67 -12.66 -11.57
C ALA A 28 -11.22 -12.21 -12.94
N LEU A 29 -10.96 -10.97 -13.34
CA LEU A 29 -11.31 -10.42 -14.66
C LEU A 29 -10.23 -10.69 -15.73
N SER A 30 -9.08 -11.26 -15.36
CA SER A 30 -7.99 -11.55 -16.31
C SER A 30 -8.13 -12.95 -16.92
N ASP A 31 -7.73 -13.10 -18.18
CA ASP A 31 -7.75 -14.38 -18.92
C ASP A 31 -6.84 -15.46 -18.29
N ALA A 32 -5.97 -15.09 -17.34
CA ALA A 32 -5.10 -15.99 -16.61
C ALA A 32 -5.83 -16.91 -15.61
N ALA A 33 -7.10 -16.62 -15.28
CA ALA A 33 -7.90 -17.40 -14.35
C ALA A 33 -8.46 -18.71 -14.95
N ALA A 34 -8.38 -18.89 -16.28
CA ALA A 34 -9.11 -19.97 -16.97
C ALA A 34 -8.50 -21.37 -16.80
N ASP A 35 -7.20 -21.49 -16.53
CA ASP A 35 -6.48 -22.78 -16.64
C ASP A 35 -5.66 -23.17 -15.39
N VAL A 36 -5.75 -22.41 -14.30
CA VAL A 36 -4.95 -22.63 -13.09
C VAL A 36 -5.79 -23.27 -11.97
N PRO A 37 -5.34 -24.39 -11.36
CA PRO A 37 -6.05 -25.00 -10.23
C PRO A 37 -6.17 -24.01 -9.07
N LEU A 38 -7.39 -23.92 -8.50
CA LEU A 38 -7.78 -22.96 -7.47
C LEU A 38 -6.84 -22.92 -6.26
N GLN A 39 -6.28 -24.09 -5.89
CA GLN A 39 -5.32 -24.23 -4.80
C GLN A 39 -3.98 -23.52 -5.08
N GLY A 40 -3.51 -23.56 -6.34
CA GLY A 40 -2.30 -22.85 -6.78
C GLY A 40 -2.51 -21.34 -6.77
N ILE A 41 -3.68 -20.88 -7.21
CA ILE A 41 -4.06 -19.46 -7.18
C ILE A 41 -4.03 -18.91 -5.76
N ILE A 42 -4.61 -19.63 -4.79
CA ILE A 42 -4.68 -19.18 -3.40
C ILE A 42 -3.28 -19.06 -2.79
N LEU A 43 -2.43 -20.08 -2.94
CA LEU A 43 -1.10 -20.09 -2.35
C LEU A 43 -0.21 -18.99 -2.94
N THR A 44 -0.21 -18.86 -4.27
CA THR A 44 0.58 -17.83 -4.97
C THR A 44 0.09 -16.43 -4.61
N SER A 45 -1.23 -16.20 -4.59
CA SER A 45 -1.81 -14.90 -4.20
C SER A 45 -1.48 -14.51 -2.76
N LEU A 46 -1.42 -15.49 -1.84
CA LEU A 46 -1.07 -15.23 -0.44
C LEU A 46 0.41 -14.91 -0.28
N LEU A 47 1.29 -15.62 -0.99
CA LEU A 47 2.71 -15.29 -1.04
C LEU A 47 2.96 -13.91 -1.65
N ASP A 48 2.27 -13.58 -2.74
CA ASP A 48 2.34 -12.26 -3.36
C ASP A 48 1.81 -11.17 -2.44
N PHE A 49 0.73 -11.43 -1.69
CA PHE A 49 0.22 -10.50 -0.70
C PHE A 49 1.24 -10.26 0.43
N VAL A 50 1.85 -11.30 0.99
CA VAL A 50 2.88 -11.16 2.03
C VAL A 50 4.07 -10.37 1.50
N ARG A 51 4.54 -10.70 0.29
CA ARG A 51 5.63 -9.97 -0.38
C ARG A 51 5.26 -8.50 -0.59
N PHE A 52 4.06 -8.23 -1.08
CA PHE A 52 3.54 -6.87 -1.25
C PHE A 52 3.53 -6.11 0.08
N VAL A 53 3.04 -6.71 1.15
CA VAL A 53 3.00 -6.09 2.48
C VAL A 53 4.39 -5.74 2.99
N ILE A 54 5.36 -6.66 2.85
CA ILE A 54 6.74 -6.42 3.26
C ILE A 54 7.35 -5.28 2.45
N VAL A 55 7.26 -5.33 1.12
CA VAL A 55 7.80 -4.29 0.23
C VAL A 55 7.14 -2.95 0.54
N MET A 56 5.82 -2.92 0.69
CA MET A 56 5.07 -1.72 1.06
C MET A 56 5.61 -1.08 2.35
N PHE A 57 5.83 -1.84 3.42
CA PHE A 57 6.35 -1.29 4.68
C PHE A 57 7.77 -0.74 4.53
N VAL A 58 8.65 -1.44 3.80
CA VAL A 58 10.02 -1.00 3.53
C VAL A 58 10.03 0.26 2.67
N THR A 59 9.27 0.30 1.58
CA THR A 59 9.13 1.46 0.71
C THR A 59 8.55 2.65 1.45
N SER A 60 7.54 2.43 2.30
CA SER A 60 6.95 3.50 3.12
C SER A 60 7.93 4.06 4.14
N TRP A 61 8.78 3.21 4.71
CA TRP A 61 9.83 3.64 5.64
C TRP A 61 10.86 4.50 4.93
N PHE A 62 11.33 4.04 3.77
CA PHE A 62 12.30 4.78 2.98
C PHE A 62 11.74 6.11 2.45
N ALA A 63 10.49 6.11 1.97
CA ALA A 63 9.80 7.31 1.50
C ALA A 63 9.63 8.34 2.63
N ARG A 64 9.28 7.89 3.84
CA ARG A 64 9.23 8.75 5.02
C ARG A 64 10.60 9.37 5.32
N GLU A 65 11.66 8.57 5.25
CA GLU A 65 13.00 9.04 5.60
C GLU A 65 13.54 10.04 4.58
N ILE A 66 13.34 9.78 3.28
CA ILE A 66 13.64 10.74 2.22
C ILE A 66 12.85 12.02 2.43
N TRP A 67 11.54 11.92 2.69
CA TRP A 67 10.73 13.11 2.89
C TRP A 67 11.23 13.94 4.08
N ASN A 68 11.45 13.31 5.23
CA ASN A 68 11.79 14.03 6.45
C ASN A 68 13.23 14.54 6.47
N ARG A 69 14.18 13.84 5.84
CA ARG A 69 15.60 14.24 5.84
C ARG A 69 15.99 15.13 4.68
N LEU A 70 15.35 14.96 3.52
CA LEU A 70 15.72 15.70 2.31
C LEU A 70 14.70 16.79 1.99
N ILE A 71 13.43 16.41 1.83
CA ILE A 71 12.39 17.33 1.34
C ILE A 71 12.02 18.35 2.42
N ALA A 72 11.74 17.89 3.65
CA ALA A 72 11.31 18.74 4.75
C ALA A 72 12.41 19.73 5.16
N ASP A 73 13.68 19.32 5.08
CA ASP A 73 14.83 20.17 5.39
C ASP A 73 15.06 21.25 4.32
N ILE A 74 14.99 20.87 3.03
CA ILE A 74 15.23 21.80 1.91
C ILE A 74 14.08 22.80 1.74
N PHE A 75 12.83 22.35 1.88
CA PHE A 75 11.65 23.13 1.52
C PHE A 75 10.86 23.68 2.72
N ASP A 76 11.35 23.48 3.95
CA ASP A 76 10.68 23.86 5.21
C ASP A 76 9.21 23.40 5.26
N VAL A 77 8.97 22.18 4.76
CA VAL A 77 7.63 21.56 4.74
C VAL A 77 7.44 20.62 5.92
N ARG A 78 6.16 20.40 6.28
CA ARG A 78 5.80 19.53 7.39
C ARG A 78 6.38 18.12 7.22
N MET A 79 6.94 17.60 8.30
CA MET A 79 7.30 16.19 8.41
C MET A 79 6.08 15.27 8.23
N VAL A 80 6.32 14.11 7.65
CA VAL A 80 5.32 13.09 7.34
C VAL A 80 5.43 11.95 8.35
N ALA A 81 4.27 11.56 8.90
CA ALA A 81 4.18 10.43 9.80
C ALA A 81 4.26 9.11 9.02
N TYR A 82 4.68 8.03 9.69
CA TYR A 82 4.76 6.72 9.05
C TYR A 82 3.42 6.23 8.48
N GLN A 83 2.31 6.55 9.16
CA GLN A 83 0.98 6.20 8.69
C GLN A 83 0.64 6.89 7.36
N GLU A 84 1.07 8.13 7.20
CA GLU A 84 0.84 8.92 5.99
C GLU A 84 1.69 8.41 4.83
N ALA A 85 2.95 8.05 5.10
CA ALA A 85 3.82 7.42 4.11
C ALA A 85 3.24 6.11 3.57
N ILE A 86 2.69 5.26 4.45
CA ILE A 86 1.97 4.04 4.03
C ILE A 86 0.78 4.37 3.14
N THR A 87 -0.04 5.35 3.52
CA THR A 87 -1.17 5.76 2.68
C THR A 87 -0.70 6.20 1.29
N PHE A 88 0.35 7.01 1.20
CA PHE A 88 0.87 7.44 -0.10
C PHE A 88 1.36 6.28 -0.96
N VAL A 89 2.14 5.36 -0.38
CA VAL A 89 2.65 4.19 -1.11
C VAL A 89 1.51 3.32 -1.62
N VAL A 90 0.52 3.03 -0.78
CA VAL A 90 -0.62 2.20 -1.19
C VAL A 90 -1.49 2.93 -2.22
N ALA A 91 -1.79 4.22 -2.02
CA ALA A 91 -2.55 5.01 -2.99
C ALA A 91 -1.86 5.07 -4.35
N LEU A 92 -0.54 5.32 -4.37
CA LEU A 92 0.26 5.30 -5.60
C LEU A 92 0.22 3.93 -6.27
N SER A 93 0.34 2.85 -5.49
CA SER A 93 0.29 1.49 -6.04
C SER A 93 -1.02 1.21 -6.77
N LEU A 94 -2.15 1.71 -6.27
CA LEU A 94 -3.47 1.58 -6.90
C LEU A 94 -3.61 2.36 -8.22
N PHE A 95 -2.87 3.47 -8.37
CA PHE A 95 -2.86 4.23 -9.63
C PHE A 95 -1.97 3.62 -10.70
N THR A 96 -0.93 2.89 -10.30
CA THR A 96 0.04 2.27 -11.21
C THR A 96 -0.26 0.80 -11.54
N SER A 97 -1.18 0.17 -10.81
CA SER A 97 -1.59 -1.23 -11.04
C SER A 97 -2.74 -1.35 -12.01
#